data_AF-A0A9P7AUW8-F1
#
_entry.id   AF-A0A9P7AUW8-F1
#
_cell.length_a   1.000
_cell.length_b   1.000
_cell.length_c   1.000
_cell.angle_alpha   90.00
_cell.angle_beta   90.00
_cell.angle_gamma   90.00
#
_symmetry.space_group_name_H-M   'P 1'
#
loop_
_entity.id
_entity.type
_entity.pdbx_description
1 polymer ?
#
loop_
_entity_poly.entity_id
_entity_poly.type
_entity_poly.pdbx_seq_one_letter_code
_entity_poly.pdbx_strand_id
1 'polypeptide(L)'
;MGSYAAPHPDKELVYPPIADDSKNRAKMGFNHAQLGKMLCPAKHLVDYIKDPARYYYRMKDKFDSGSLKVTSAVWPAYLYPGDIPGEDFDAEDIIEGLFRGYLLERVAKHIFTSPSSALKVGVSNGTRACNAKLHRMTGVEAEHIAYAAVQVSFFKTCT
;
A
#
# COMPACT_ATOMS: atom_id res chain seq x y z
N MET A 1 6.13 2.56 -10.47
CA MET A 1 5.37 2.33 -9.21
C MET A 1 4.64 0.98 -9.15
N GLY A 2 4.19 0.42 -10.28
CA GLY A 2 3.50 -0.88 -10.29
C GLY A 2 4.32 -2.05 -9.74
N SER A 3 5.64 -2.04 -9.90
CA SER A 3 6.53 -3.06 -9.36
C SER A 3 6.53 -3.13 -7.82
N TYR A 4 6.28 -2.03 -7.12
CA TYR A 4 6.24 -2.05 -5.64
C TYR A 4 5.00 -2.77 -5.11
N ALA A 5 3.92 -2.77 -5.90
CA ALA A 5 2.64 -3.38 -5.53
C ALA A 5 2.61 -4.89 -5.81
N ALA A 6 3.46 -5.42 -6.68
CA ALA A 6 3.51 -6.86 -6.93
C ALA A 6 4.25 -7.59 -5.80
N PRO A 7 3.70 -8.65 -5.17
CA PRO A 7 4.36 -9.32 -4.04
C PRO A 7 5.72 -9.91 -4.42
N HIS A 8 5.83 -10.51 -5.61
CA HIS A 8 7.08 -11.03 -6.17
C HIS A 8 7.40 -10.35 -7.51
N PRO A 9 7.96 -9.13 -7.49
CA PRO A 9 8.16 -8.32 -8.70
C PRO A 9 9.23 -8.86 -9.66
N ASP A 10 10.01 -9.83 -9.20
CA ASP A 10 10.94 -10.64 -9.99
C ASP A 10 10.23 -11.74 -10.81
N LYS A 11 9.05 -12.18 -10.36
CA LYS A 11 8.26 -13.23 -11.02
C LYS A 11 7.13 -12.64 -11.87
N GLU A 12 6.35 -11.75 -11.28
CA GLU A 12 5.14 -11.19 -11.91
C GLU A 12 4.93 -9.74 -11.47
N LEU A 13 4.60 -8.88 -12.43
CA LEU A 13 4.23 -7.49 -12.18
C LEU A 13 2.71 -7.34 -12.07
N VAL A 14 2.25 -6.19 -11.56
CA VAL A 14 0.82 -5.90 -11.53
C VAL A 14 0.20 -5.85 -12.93
N TYR A 15 -1.00 -6.38 -13.06
CA TYR A 15 -1.79 -6.43 -14.29
C TYR A 15 -3.19 -5.81 -14.07
N PRO A 16 -3.66 -4.92 -14.98
CA PRO A 16 -2.93 -4.36 -16.10
C PRO A 16 -1.74 -3.48 -15.65
N PRO A 17 -0.69 -3.30 -16.46
CA PRO A 17 0.44 -2.47 -16.08
C PRO A 17 0.01 -1.05 -15.72
N ILE A 18 0.50 -0.54 -14.60
CA ILE A 18 0.28 0.84 -14.18
C ILE A 18 1.23 1.73 -15.00
N ALA A 19 0.67 2.49 -15.94
CA ALA A 19 1.44 3.46 -16.72
C ALA A 19 2.04 4.54 -15.81
N ASP A 20 3.25 5.01 -16.13
CA ASP A 20 3.88 6.16 -15.46
C ASP A 20 3.26 7.51 -15.89
N ASP A 21 2.21 7.45 -16.70
CA ASP A 21 1.35 8.58 -17.04
C ASP A 21 0.54 9.03 -15.81
N SER A 22 1.08 10.02 -15.09
CA SER A 22 0.41 10.68 -13.97
C SER A 22 -0.96 11.30 -14.29
N LYS A 23 -1.32 11.48 -15.58
CA LYS A 23 -2.57 12.09 -16.04
C LYS A 23 -3.71 11.06 -16.17
N ASN A 24 -3.42 9.77 -16.27
CA ASN A 24 -4.44 8.73 -16.41
C ASN A 24 -4.57 7.85 -15.15
N ARG A 25 -5.00 8.48 -14.04
CA ARG A 25 -5.28 7.78 -12.77
C ARG A 25 -6.54 6.92 -12.83
N ALA A 26 -7.37 7.03 -13.87
CA ALA A 26 -8.64 6.31 -13.94
C ALA A 26 -8.49 4.78 -13.81
N LYS A 27 -7.31 4.22 -14.10
CA LYS A 27 -6.98 2.79 -14.00
C LYS A 27 -6.21 2.42 -12.72
N MET A 28 -6.18 3.28 -11.71
CA MET A 28 -5.51 3.05 -10.42
C MET A 28 -6.51 2.81 -9.29
N GLY A 29 -6.03 2.74 -8.05
CA GLY A 29 -6.87 2.62 -6.85
C GLY A 29 -7.86 1.47 -6.91
N PHE A 30 -9.11 1.74 -6.54
CA PHE A 30 -10.19 0.75 -6.59
C PHE A 30 -10.59 0.30 -8.00
N ASN A 31 -10.19 1.04 -9.05
CA ASN A 31 -10.44 0.65 -10.44
C ASN A 31 -9.40 -0.37 -10.95
N HIS A 32 -8.36 -0.66 -10.18
CA HIS A 32 -7.37 -1.68 -10.47
C HIS A 32 -7.51 -2.86 -9.51
N ALA A 33 -7.71 -4.07 -10.02
CA ALA A 33 -8.00 -5.25 -9.19
C ALA A 33 -7.00 -5.49 -8.04
N GLN A 34 -5.69 -5.43 -8.32
CA GLN A 34 -4.66 -5.61 -7.28
C GLN A 34 -4.53 -4.41 -6.32
N LEU A 35 -4.67 -3.17 -6.80
CA LEU A 35 -4.57 -1.99 -5.91
C LEU A 35 -5.81 -1.79 -5.06
N GLY A 36 -7.00 -2.14 -5.58
CA GLY A 36 -8.24 -2.10 -4.83
C GLY A 36 -8.21 -3.02 -3.62
N LYS A 37 -7.60 -4.21 -3.75
CA LYS A 37 -7.35 -5.13 -2.62
C LYS A 37 -6.47 -4.48 -1.54
N MET A 38 -5.38 -3.83 -1.94
CA MET A 38 -4.46 -3.12 -1.02
C MET A 38 -5.14 -2.00 -0.24
N LEU A 39 -6.06 -1.28 -0.88
CA LEU A 39 -6.79 -0.16 -0.27
C LEU A 39 -8.01 -0.60 0.53
N CYS A 40 -8.51 -1.82 0.30
CA CYS A 40 -9.61 -2.37 1.06
C CYS A 40 -9.27 -2.40 2.55
N PRO A 41 -10.18 -2.03 3.46
CA PRO A 41 -9.98 -2.26 4.88
C PRO A 41 -9.64 -3.74 5.16
N ALA A 42 -8.58 -4.00 5.92
CA ALA A 42 -8.06 -5.35 6.14
C ALA A 42 -9.14 -6.32 6.66
N LYS A 43 -9.96 -5.86 7.62
CA LYS A 43 -11.11 -6.60 8.18
C LYS A 43 -12.15 -7.08 7.16
N HIS A 44 -12.16 -6.51 5.96
CA HIS A 44 -13.13 -6.81 4.91
C HIS A 44 -12.49 -7.42 3.67
N LEU A 45 -11.18 -7.66 3.71
CA LEU A 45 -10.41 -8.14 2.56
C LEU A 45 -10.96 -9.46 2.02
N VAL A 46 -11.35 -10.39 2.91
CA VAL A 46 -11.94 -11.69 2.53
C VAL A 46 -13.22 -11.50 1.71
N ASP A 47 -14.11 -10.62 2.14
CA ASP A 47 -15.36 -10.34 1.44
C ASP A 47 -15.12 -9.59 0.12
N TYR A 48 -14.12 -8.71 0.09
CA TYR A 48 -13.68 -8.03 -1.12
C TYR A 48 -13.13 -9.03 -2.15
N ILE A 49 -12.28 -9.97 -1.75
CA ILE A 49 -11.68 -10.95 -2.68
C ILE A 49 -12.74 -11.87 -3.29
N LYS A 50 -13.74 -12.29 -2.50
CA LYS A 50 -14.85 -13.14 -2.97
C LYS A 50 -15.68 -12.46 -4.07
N ASP A 51 -15.99 -11.17 -3.89
CA ASP A 51 -16.80 -10.42 -4.84
C ASP A 51 -16.44 -8.92 -4.81
N PRO A 52 -15.40 -8.50 -5.56
CA PRO A 52 -14.88 -7.13 -5.51
C PRO A 52 -15.91 -6.09 -5.94
N ALA A 53 -16.68 -6.38 -6.98
CA ALA A 53 -17.67 -5.46 -7.54
C ALA A 53 -18.79 -5.21 -6.54
N ARG A 54 -19.39 -6.29 -6.02
CA ARG A 54 -20.48 -6.17 -5.05
C ARG A 54 -20.00 -5.53 -3.75
N TYR A 55 -18.80 -5.85 -3.31
CA TYR A 55 -18.24 -5.23 -2.12
C TYR A 55 -18.04 -3.72 -2.32
N TYR A 56 -17.48 -3.30 -3.46
CA TYR A 56 -17.33 -1.88 -3.79
C TYR A 56 -18.67 -1.14 -3.78
N TYR A 57 -19.69 -1.66 -4.46
CA TYR A 57 -21.02 -1.03 -4.49
C TYR A 57 -21.66 -0.99 -3.10
N ARG A 58 -21.55 -2.06 -2.29
CA ARG A 58 -22.06 -2.06 -0.91
C ARG A 58 -21.34 -1.04 -0.03
N MET A 59 -20.03 -0.91 -0.14
CA MET A 59 -19.28 0.09 0.63
C MET A 59 -19.65 1.50 0.21
N LYS A 60 -19.75 1.74 -1.10
CA LYS A 60 -20.15 3.03 -1.65
C LYS A 60 -21.55 3.41 -1.19
N ASP A 61 -22.51 2.49 -1.26
CA ASP A 61 -23.87 2.69 -0.77
C ASP A 61 -23.90 2.99 0.74
N LYS A 62 -23.14 2.23 1.54
CA LYS A 62 -23.03 2.49 2.98
C LYS A 62 -22.36 3.84 3.30
N PHE A 63 -21.40 4.26 2.48
CA PHE A 63 -20.74 5.55 2.62
C PHE A 63 -21.68 6.70 2.24
N ASP A 64 -22.34 6.60 1.08
CA ASP A 64 -23.28 7.60 0.55
C ASP A 64 -24.53 7.73 1.45
N SER A 65 -24.97 6.63 2.09
CA SER A 65 -26.05 6.63 3.09
C SER A 65 -25.61 7.08 4.50
N GLY A 66 -24.31 7.30 4.74
CA GLY A 66 -23.77 7.63 6.06
C GLY A 66 -23.81 6.49 7.09
N SER A 67 -24.18 5.27 6.67
CA SER A 67 -24.23 4.09 7.55
C SER A 67 -22.84 3.47 7.81
N LEU A 68 -21.84 3.77 6.96
CA LEU A 68 -20.45 3.42 7.19
C LEU A 68 -19.74 4.51 8.01
N LYS A 69 -19.51 4.25 9.30
CA LYS A 69 -18.56 5.04 10.10
C LYS A 69 -17.13 4.61 9.75
N VAL A 70 -16.43 5.44 8.98
CA VAL A 70 -14.98 5.32 8.79
C VAL A 70 -14.32 5.83 10.07
N THR A 71 -13.90 4.91 10.94
CA THR A 71 -13.16 5.23 12.16
C THR A 71 -11.65 5.18 11.90
N SER A 72 -10.84 5.75 12.80
CA SER A 72 -9.38 5.66 12.74
C SER A 72 -8.83 4.22 12.82
N ALA A 73 -9.65 3.26 13.27
CA ALA A 73 -9.28 1.85 13.34
C ALA A 73 -9.52 1.08 12.02
N VAL A 74 -10.00 1.76 10.97
CA VAL A 74 -10.22 1.14 9.65
C VAL A 74 -8.94 1.24 8.84
N TRP A 75 -8.04 0.28 9.06
CA TRP A 75 -6.74 0.24 8.40
C TRP A 75 -6.81 -0.45 7.03
N PRO A 76 -6.19 0.13 5.98
CA PRO A 76 -6.04 -0.53 4.68
C PRO A 76 -5.18 -1.79 4.76
N ALA A 77 -5.48 -2.77 3.90
CA ALA A 77 -4.80 -4.06 3.87
C ALA A 77 -3.29 -3.94 3.59
N TYR A 78 -2.84 -2.94 2.81
CA TYR A 78 -1.41 -2.75 2.52
C TYR A 78 -0.53 -2.47 3.73
N LEU A 79 -1.11 -2.13 4.88
CA LEU A 79 -0.37 -1.90 6.12
C LEU A 79 0.05 -3.20 6.81
N TYR A 80 -0.59 -4.32 6.48
CA TYR A 80 -0.35 -5.62 7.09
C TYR A 80 0.45 -6.55 6.17
N PRO A 81 1.16 -7.55 6.73
CA PRO A 81 1.95 -8.51 5.95
C PRO A 81 1.06 -9.49 5.16
N GLY A 82 1.73 -10.35 4.41
CA GLY A 82 1.13 -11.35 3.51
C GLY A 82 1.57 -11.19 2.06
N ASP A 83 1.58 -12.30 1.32
CA ASP A 83 1.77 -12.28 -0.14
C ASP A 83 0.57 -11.61 -0.81
N ILE A 84 -0.63 -11.87 -0.28
CA ILE A 84 -1.77 -10.98 -0.48
C ILE A 84 -1.72 -9.92 0.64
N PRO A 85 -1.66 -8.62 0.32
CA PRO A 85 -1.62 -7.57 1.34
C PRO A 85 -2.78 -7.71 2.33
N GLY A 86 -2.46 -7.83 3.62
CA GLY A 86 -3.43 -7.99 4.70
C GLY A 86 -4.05 -9.36 4.86
N GLU A 87 -3.47 -10.39 4.24
CA GLU A 87 -3.80 -11.79 4.46
C GLU A 87 -3.57 -12.22 5.92
N ASP A 88 -2.50 -11.71 6.53
CA ASP A 88 -2.11 -12.03 7.91
C ASP A 88 -2.82 -11.11 8.94
N PHE A 89 -3.87 -10.40 8.54
CA PHE A 89 -4.63 -9.52 9.43
C PHE A 89 -5.40 -10.33 10.48
N ASP A 90 -5.16 -10.04 11.76
CA ASP A 90 -5.93 -10.57 12.88
C ASP A 90 -6.98 -9.54 13.34
N ALA A 91 -8.25 -9.96 13.37
CA ALA A 91 -9.35 -9.11 13.83
C ALA A 91 -9.39 -8.97 15.37
N GLU A 92 -8.84 -9.95 16.09
CA GLU A 92 -8.75 -9.96 17.55
C GLU A 92 -7.52 -9.16 18.03
N ASP A 93 -6.46 -9.10 17.22
CA ASP A 93 -5.27 -8.26 17.45
C ASP A 93 -4.91 -7.41 16.23
N ILE A 94 -5.58 -6.26 16.12
CA ILE A 94 -5.39 -5.30 15.01
C ILE A 94 -3.97 -4.69 14.99
N ILE A 95 -3.24 -4.72 16.10
CA ILE A 95 -1.89 -4.13 16.16
C ILE A 95 -0.85 -5.10 15.61
N GLU A 96 -1.10 -6.41 15.72
CA GLU A 96 -0.20 -7.43 15.18
C GLU A 96 -0.05 -7.25 13.67
N GLY A 97 1.21 -7.25 13.20
CA GLY A 97 1.54 -7.00 11.80
C GLY A 97 1.27 -5.58 11.27
N LEU A 98 0.71 -4.66 12.06
CA LEU A 98 0.47 -3.29 11.59
C LEU A 98 1.78 -2.60 11.18
N PHE A 99 1.76 -1.91 10.03
CA PHE A 99 2.91 -1.30 9.37
C PHE A 99 4.00 -2.25 8.87
N ARG A 100 3.72 -3.56 8.77
CA ARG A 100 4.65 -4.57 8.23
C ARG A 100 4.34 -5.02 6.81
N GLY A 101 3.40 -4.37 6.13
CA GLY A 101 3.10 -4.67 4.73
C GLY A 101 4.23 -4.31 3.76
N TYR A 102 4.50 -5.20 2.80
CA TYR A 102 5.63 -5.06 1.88
C TYR A 102 5.55 -3.77 1.03
N LEU A 103 4.35 -3.31 0.68
CA LEU A 103 4.19 -2.09 -0.12
C LEU A 103 4.70 -0.86 0.65
N LEU A 104 4.36 -0.78 1.93
CA LEU A 104 4.79 0.31 2.81
C LEU A 104 6.32 0.30 2.96
N GLU A 105 6.91 -0.86 3.23
CA GLU A 105 8.36 -1.03 3.35
C GLU A 105 9.09 -0.57 2.07
N ARG A 106 8.60 -0.98 0.90
CA ARG A 106 9.19 -0.63 -0.40
C ARG A 106 9.09 0.86 -0.70
N VAL A 107 7.97 1.48 -0.37
CA VAL A 107 7.80 2.94 -0.53
C VAL A 107 8.67 3.70 0.46
N ALA A 108 8.76 3.25 1.71
CA ALA A 108 9.68 3.84 2.69
C ALA A 108 11.13 3.74 2.22
N LYS A 109 11.57 2.57 1.72
CA LYS A 109 12.90 2.40 1.10
C LYS A 109 13.10 3.34 -0.08
N HIS A 110 12.12 3.47 -0.98
CA HIS A 110 12.22 4.40 -2.10
C HIS A 110 12.45 5.84 -1.63
N ILE A 111 11.66 6.30 -0.65
CA ILE A 111 11.69 7.66 -0.13
C ILE A 111 13.00 7.93 0.60
N PHE A 112 13.36 7.09 1.57
CA PHE A 112 14.46 7.39 2.49
C PHE A 112 15.81 6.90 1.98
N THR A 113 15.84 5.87 1.14
CA THR A 113 17.10 5.30 0.61
C THR A 113 17.23 5.61 -0.88
N SER A 114 16.76 4.74 -1.76
CA SER A 114 16.74 5.01 -3.20
C SER A 114 15.69 4.15 -3.92
N PRO A 115 15.27 4.54 -5.14
CA PRO A 115 14.41 3.68 -5.96
C PRO A 115 15.00 2.29 -6.24
N SER A 116 16.33 2.20 -6.30
CA SER A 116 17.08 0.98 -6.60
C SER A 116 17.17 -0.01 -5.43
N SER A 117 17.07 0.45 -4.17
CA SER A 117 17.02 -0.43 -2.99
C SER A 117 15.59 -0.90 -2.67
N ALA A 118 14.57 -0.22 -3.20
CA ALA A 118 13.17 -0.53 -2.86
C ALA A 118 12.79 -2.00 -3.10
N LEU A 119 13.32 -2.62 -4.17
CA LEU A 119 13.00 -4.01 -4.54
C LEU A 119 14.14 -5.01 -4.29
N LYS A 120 15.32 -4.53 -3.89
CA LYS A 120 16.51 -5.37 -3.71
C LYS A 120 16.79 -5.53 -2.22
N VAL A 121 17.11 -6.75 -1.82
CA VAL A 121 17.72 -7.03 -0.52
C VAL A 121 19.22 -6.82 -0.70
N GLY A 122 19.79 -5.76 -0.12
CA GLY A 122 21.22 -5.48 -0.18
C GLY A 122 21.58 -4.00 -0.32
N VAL A 123 22.89 -3.73 -0.40
CA VAL A 123 23.44 -2.36 -0.50
C VAL A 123 23.14 -1.78 -1.88
N SER A 124 22.52 -0.61 -1.93
CA SER A 124 22.38 0.13 -3.18
C SER A 124 23.63 0.96 -3.45
N ASN A 125 24.24 0.77 -4.63
CA ASN A 125 25.42 1.52 -5.07
C ASN A 125 25.03 2.89 -5.65
N GLY A 126 24.21 3.65 -4.92
CA GLY A 126 23.83 5.00 -5.30
C GLY A 126 25.03 5.94 -5.20
N THR A 127 25.34 6.68 -6.27
CA THR A 127 26.40 7.70 -6.26
C THR A 127 26.00 8.99 -5.54
N ARG A 128 24.69 9.18 -5.27
CA ARG A 128 24.14 10.32 -4.54
C ARG A 128 23.78 9.93 -3.10
N ALA A 129 23.95 10.88 -2.18
CA ALA A 129 23.47 10.71 -0.80
C ALA A 129 21.95 10.53 -0.80
N CYS A 130 21.47 9.49 -0.11
CA CYS A 130 20.05 9.24 0.10
C CYS A 130 19.45 10.19 1.14
N ASN A 131 18.12 10.31 1.17
CA ASN A 131 17.41 11.14 2.13
C ASN A 131 17.73 10.76 3.59
N ALA A 132 17.88 9.46 3.88
CA ALA A 132 18.31 8.99 5.20
C ALA A 132 19.66 9.56 5.60
N LYS A 133 20.62 9.62 4.67
CA LYS A 133 21.93 10.23 4.94
C LYS A 133 21.83 11.76 5.08
N LEU A 134 21.05 12.41 4.23
CA LEU A 134 20.85 13.87 4.26
C LEU A 134 20.20 14.34 5.57
N HIS A 135 19.22 13.58 6.05
CA HIS A 135 18.51 13.84 7.30
C HIS A 135 19.17 13.17 8.53
N ARG A 136 20.33 12.51 8.35
CA ARG A 136 21.08 11.83 9.42
C ARG A 136 20.23 10.80 10.19
N MET A 137 19.35 10.10 9.49
CA MET A 137 18.53 9.04 10.06
C MET A 137 19.43 7.90 10.56
N THR A 138 19.26 7.54 11.82
CA THR A 138 19.90 6.38 12.45
C THR A 138 18.98 5.15 12.49
N GLY A 139 17.68 5.35 12.27
CA GLY A 139 16.66 4.33 12.24
C GLY A 139 15.37 4.83 11.59
N VAL A 140 14.36 3.96 11.54
CA VAL A 140 13.01 4.32 11.09
C VAL A 140 12.17 4.62 12.33
N GLU A 141 11.70 5.86 12.44
CA GLU A 141 10.83 6.33 13.52
C GLU A 141 9.36 6.41 13.06
N ALA A 142 8.44 6.66 14.00
CA ALA A 142 7.00 6.67 13.73
C ALA A 142 6.61 7.70 12.65
N GLU A 143 7.28 8.85 12.62
CA GLU A 143 7.09 9.93 11.65
C GLU A 143 7.44 9.48 10.23
N HIS A 144 8.49 8.66 10.08
CA HIS A 144 8.91 8.12 8.80
C HIS A 144 7.88 7.13 8.25
N ILE A 145 7.33 6.28 9.13
CA ILE A 145 6.25 5.33 8.81
C ILE A 145 4.99 6.08 8.42
N ALA A 146 4.58 7.08 9.22
CA ALA A 146 3.41 7.91 8.94
C ALA A 146 3.55 8.63 7.60
N TYR A 147 4.71 9.24 7.33
CA TYR A 147 4.98 9.89 6.05
C TYR A 147 4.86 8.92 4.87
N ALA A 148 5.47 7.73 4.97
CA ALA A 148 5.38 6.72 3.92
C ALA A 148 3.93 6.24 3.70
N ALA A 149 3.16 6.01 4.76
CA ALA A 149 1.76 5.59 4.68
C ALA A 149 0.86 6.65 4.02
N VAL A 150 1.08 7.93 4.34
CA VAL A 150 0.39 9.05 3.68
C VAL A 150 0.74 9.07 2.18
N GLN A 151 2.01 8.91 1.82
CA GLN A 151 2.44 8.87 0.41
C GLN A 151 1.82 7.69 -0.37
N VAL A 152 1.75 6.49 0.24
CA VAL A 152 1.08 5.33 -0.37
C VAL A 152 -0.40 5.64 -0.62
N SER A 153 -1.08 6.22 0.37
CA SER A 153 -2.51 6.54 0.27
C SER A 153 -2.79 7.55 -0.85
N PHE A 154 -2.06 8.67 -0.89
CA PHE A 154 -2.24 9.71 -1.92
C PHE A 154 -1.91 9.25 -3.33
N PHE A 155 -0.88 8.42 -3.49
CA PHE A 155 -0.51 7.92 -4.82
C PHE A 155 -1.56 6.94 -5.37
N LYS A 156 -2.30 6.25 -4.49
CA LYS A 156 -3.20 5.16 -4.88
C LYS A 156 -4.66 5.59 -4.99
N THR A 157 -5.06 6.74 -4.46
CA THR A 157 -6.41 7.29 -4.65
C THR A 157 -6.55 7.93 -6.03
N CYS A 158 -7.46 7.40 -6.85
CA CYS A 158 -7.98 8.11 -8.01
C CYS A 158 -8.83 9.28 -7.51
N THR A 159 -8.44 10.49 -7.86
CA THR A 159 -9.34 11.67 -7.87
C THR A 159 -9.98 11.77 -9.24
#